data_AF-A0A1D8TAA3-F1
#
_entry.id   AF-A0A1D8TAA3-F1
#
_cell.length_a   1.000
_cell.length_b   1.000
_cell.length_c   1.000
_cell.angle_alpha   90.00
_cell.angle_beta   90.00
_cell.angle_gamma   90.00
#
_symmetry.space_group_name_H-M   'P 1'
#
loop_
_entity.id
_entity.type
_entity.pdbx_description
1 polymer ?
#
loop_
_entity_poly.entity_id
_entity_poly.type
_entity_poly.pdbx_seq_one_letter_code
_entity_poly.pdbx_strand_id
1 'polypeptide(L)'
;MTWPRTVGIGMQHVIAMFGATLLVPTITGFPVTTTLLFSGIGTALFLLITRGRIPSYLGSSFAFIAPLTASQGSGAAAQLGGVVAAGVLLLLVGVVVKRAGSRVIDACMPPVVTGAVVALIGLNLAPVAVDSFQSQPLIAGVTLLSILLVTVIGPGLLGRLSILVGVVIGWVFAALNGGLAEERVAALRQADWFGVPELQGPTFEWSVIALTLPVVIVLIAENVGHVKAVAALTGRPLDDVAGDALVADGLATSLAGFGGGSGTTTYAENIGVMAATRVYSTAAYWVAAATAVVLAFSPKFGALVFTVPSGVIGGATLVLYGLIGVLGVRIWMDAKVDFTDPVNLTVVATALVAGIGNLTLTIGSVELGGIAWGSVGILVAYPVMRSLTKFKGARRKNA
;
A
#
# COMPACT_ATOMS: atom_id res chain seq x y z
N MET A 1 16.78 -12.73 -21.71
CA MET A 1 17.25 -13.49 -20.53
C MET A 1 16.90 -14.96 -20.74
N THR A 2 17.70 -15.89 -20.22
CA THR A 2 17.32 -17.32 -20.23
C THR A 2 16.23 -17.56 -19.17
N TRP A 3 15.33 -18.52 -19.42
CA TRP A 3 14.24 -18.85 -18.50
C TRP A 3 14.68 -19.12 -17.05
N PRO A 4 15.78 -19.87 -16.78
CA PRO A 4 16.25 -20.06 -15.40
C PRO A 4 16.60 -18.76 -14.67
N ARG A 5 17.21 -17.79 -15.38
CA ARG A 5 17.53 -16.48 -14.81
C ARG A 5 16.26 -15.66 -14.56
N THR A 6 15.31 -15.69 -15.50
CA THR A 6 14.00 -15.04 -15.32
C THR A 6 13.26 -15.61 -14.12
N VAL A 7 13.29 -16.93 -13.93
CA VAL A 7 12.69 -17.59 -12.76
C VAL A 7 13.36 -17.12 -11.47
N GLY A 8 14.69 -17.12 -11.41
CA GLY A 8 15.43 -16.65 -10.24
C GLY A 8 15.11 -15.20 -9.87
N ILE A 9 15.00 -14.31 -10.86
CA ILE A 9 14.65 -12.89 -10.62
C ILE A 9 13.18 -12.74 -10.25
N GLY A 10 12.28 -13.51 -10.87
CA GLY A 10 10.88 -13.57 -10.49
C GLY A 10 10.73 -13.96 -9.02
N MET A 11 11.45 -14.98 -8.55
CA MET A 11 11.46 -15.37 -7.15
C MET A 11 11.97 -14.25 -6.22
N GLN A 12 12.98 -13.47 -6.64
CA GLN A 12 13.42 -12.30 -5.85
C GLN A 12 12.32 -11.24 -5.72
N HIS A 13 11.53 -11.02 -6.77
CA HIS A 13 10.38 -10.12 -6.72
C HIS A 13 9.31 -10.61 -5.77
N VAL A 14 9.02 -11.93 -5.74
CA VAL A 14 8.11 -12.51 -4.74
C VAL A 14 8.66 -12.31 -3.32
N ILE A 15 9.96 -12.54 -3.13
CA ILE A 15 10.63 -12.35 -1.84
C ILE A 15 10.49 -10.89 -1.36
N ALA A 16 10.66 -9.91 -2.25
CA ALA A 16 10.57 -8.50 -1.90
C ALA A 16 9.17 -8.05 -1.48
N MET A 17 8.12 -8.52 -2.16
CA MET A 17 6.74 -8.15 -1.84
C MET A 17 6.18 -8.86 -0.60
N PHE A 18 6.78 -9.99 -0.16
CA PHE A 18 6.17 -10.84 0.88
C PHE A 18 5.93 -10.07 2.17
N GLY A 19 6.90 -9.28 2.62
CA GLY A 19 6.77 -8.53 3.87
C GLY A 19 5.48 -7.71 3.89
N ALA A 20 5.32 -6.82 2.93
CA ALA A 20 4.17 -5.94 2.85
C ALA A 20 2.84 -6.67 2.52
N THR A 21 2.86 -7.62 1.57
CA THR A 21 1.63 -8.28 1.08
C THR A 21 0.95 -9.11 2.16
N LEU A 22 1.75 -9.70 3.06
CA LEU A 22 1.28 -10.55 4.15
C LEU A 22 0.85 -9.76 5.39
N LEU A 23 1.44 -8.59 5.62
CA LEU A 23 1.13 -7.77 6.79
C LEU A 23 -0.31 -7.27 6.81
N VAL A 24 -0.84 -6.79 5.67
CA VAL A 24 -2.22 -6.29 5.59
C VAL A 24 -3.25 -7.34 6.02
N PRO A 25 -3.34 -8.53 5.38
CA PRO A 25 -4.30 -9.55 5.80
C PRO A 25 -4.09 -10.03 7.23
N THR A 26 -2.83 -10.05 7.72
CA THR A 26 -2.54 -10.42 9.12
C THR A 26 -3.10 -9.39 10.10
N ILE A 27 -3.09 -8.10 9.76
CA ILE A 27 -3.62 -7.01 10.59
C ILE A 27 -5.15 -6.93 10.47
N THR A 28 -5.70 -7.07 9.27
CA THR A 28 -7.14 -6.93 9.03
C THR A 28 -7.93 -8.20 9.32
N GLY A 29 -7.27 -9.35 9.44
CA GLY A 29 -7.90 -10.65 9.64
C GLY A 29 -8.38 -11.32 8.36
N PHE A 30 -8.02 -10.79 7.19
CA PHE A 30 -8.34 -11.43 5.91
C PHE A 30 -7.49 -12.68 5.66
N PRO A 31 -7.98 -13.66 4.88
CA PRO A 31 -7.18 -14.83 4.55
C PRO A 31 -5.94 -14.45 3.73
N VAL A 32 -4.77 -14.82 4.25
CA VAL A 32 -3.46 -14.59 3.60
C VAL A 32 -3.38 -15.28 2.24
N THR A 33 -3.83 -16.53 2.17
CA THR A 33 -3.82 -17.34 0.93
C THR A 33 -4.68 -16.70 -0.16
N THR A 34 -5.89 -16.25 0.19
CA THR A 34 -6.79 -15.56 -0.73
C THR A 34 -6.23 -14.23 -1.18
N THR A 35 -5.61 -13.47 -0.28
CA THR A 35 -4.92 -12.23 -0.63
C THR A 35 -3.77 -12.47 -1.62
N LEU A 36 -2.98 -13.54 -1.44
CA LEU A 36 -1.93 -13.92 -2.39
C LEU A 36 -2.49 -14.36 -3.75
N LEU A 37 -3.61 -15.10 -3.75
CA LEU A 37 -4.28 -15.53 -4.98
C LEU A 37 -4.63 -14.31 -5.84
N PHE A 38 -5.33 -13.34 -5.24
CA PHE A 38 -5.78 -12.15 -5.96
C PHE A 38 -4.66 -11.14 -6.23
N SER A 39 -3.60 -11.14 -5.43
CA SER A 39 -2.36 -10.41 -5.73
C SER A 39 -1.68 -10.97 -6.99
N GLY A 40 -1.58 -12.30 -7.12
CA GLY A 40 -1.02 -12.95 -8.31
C GLY A 40 -1.89 -12.76 -9.55
N ILE A 41 -3.20 -12.99 -9.43
CA ILE A 41 -4.17 -12.76 -10.52
C ILE A 41 -4.19 -11.28 -10.92
N GLY A 42 -4.20 -10.38 -9.95
CA GLY A 42 -4.15 -8.93 -10.15
C GLY A 42 -2.89 -8.53 -10.91
N THR A 43 -1.73 -9.05 -10.52
CA THR A 43 -0.46 -8.82 -11.22
C THR A 43 -0.52 -9.29 -12.67
N ALA A 44 -1.04 -10.50 -12.92
CA ALA A 44 -1.24 -11.00 -14.28
C ALA A 44 -2.15 -10.08 -15.10
N LEU A 45 -3.28 -9.66 -14.53
CA LEU A 45 -4.22 -8.72 -15.15
C LEU A 45 -3.56 -7.38 -15.47
N PHE A 46 -2.75 -6.86 -14.56
CA PHE A 46 -2.01 -5.62 -14.75
C PHE A 46 -1.01 -5.70 -15.87
N LEU A 47 -0.23 -6.78 -15.95
CA LEU A 47 0.69 -7.00 -17.05
C LEU A 47 -0.05 -7.11 -18.39
N LEU A 48 -1.24 -7.70 -18.43
CA LEU A 48 -2.05 -7.78 -19.65
C LEU A 48 -2.60 -6.41 -20.07
N ILE A 49 -3.23 -5.68 -19.17
CA ILE A 49 -3.85 -4.37 -19.45
C ILE A 49 -2.81 -3.33 -19.84
N THR A 50 -1.67 -3.32 -19.15
CA THR A 50 -0.53 -2.42 -19.46
C THR A 50 0.31 -2.92 -20.64
N ARG A 51 -0.09 -4.03 -21.28
CA ARG A 51 0.60 -4.65 -22.42
C ARG A 51 2.07 -4.97 -22.14
N GLY A 52 2.38 -5.31 -20.89
CA GLY A 52 3.73 -5.63 -20.44
C GLY A 52 4.71 -4.44 -20.53
N ARG A 53 4.22 -3.20 -20.59
CA ARG A 53 5.07 -2.00 -20.62
C ARG A 53 5.54 -1.55 -19.25
N ILE A 54 4.79 -1.87 -18.21
CA ILE A 54 5.08 -1.48 -16.83
C ILE A 54 5.51 -2.73 -16.04
N PRO A 55 6.82 -2.91 -15.77
CA PRO A 55 7.30 -3.96 -14.86
C PRO A 55 6.92 -3.62 -13.42
N SER A 56 5.76 -4.11 -12.99
CA SER A 56 5.25 -3.91 -11.64
C SER A 56 4.50 -5.14 -11.13
N TYR A 57 4.43 -5.23 -9.81
CA TYR A 57 3.72 -6.26 -9.06
C TYR A 57 2.63 -5.59 -8.21
N LEU A 58 1.47 -6.22 -8.11
CA LEU A 58 0.34 -5.77 -7.29
C LEU A 58 0.27 -6.55 -5.99
N GLY A 59 0.50 -5.89 -4.87
CA GLY A 59 0.36 -6.46 -3.53
C GLY A 59 -0.68 -5.71 -2.70
N SER A 60 -0.86 -6.12 -1.45
CA SER A 60 -1.83 -5.49 -0.53
C SER A 60 -1.47 -4.03 -0.24
N SER A 61 -2.43 -3.11 -0.35
CA SER A 61 -2.20 -1.70 -0.03
C SER A 61 -2.45 -1.41 1.46
N PHE A 62 -1.47 -0.76 2.11
CA PHE A 62 -1.60 -0.32 3.50
C PHE A 62 -2.68 0.73 3.71
N ALA A 63 -3.08 1.43 2.64
CA ALA A 63 -4.13 2.43 2.69
C ALA A 63 -5.47 1.86 3.18
N PHE A 64 -5.69 0.55 2.99
CA PHE A 64 -6.89 -0.12 3.49
C PHE A 64 -6.84 -0.49 4.98
N ILE A 65 -5.68 -0.49 5.64
CA ILE A 65 -5.59 -0.94 7.05
C ILE A 65 -6.50 -0.10 7.95
N ALA A 66 -6.37 1.22 7.90
CA ALA A 66 -7.14 2.12 8.77
C ALA A 66 -8.67 1.96 8.60
N PRO A 67 -9.25 2.07 7.38
CA PRO A 67 -10.69 1.93 7.23
C PRO A 67 -11.20 0.50 7.50
N LEU A 68 -10.41 -0.53 7.19
CA LEU A 68 -10.82 -1.91 7.52
C LEU A 68 -10.80 -2.13 9.03
N THR A 69 -9.77 -1.68 9.74
CA THR A 69 -9.71 -1.75 11.21
C THR A 69 -10.86 -0.98 11.86
N ALA A 70 -11.18 0.21 11.34
CA ALA A 70 -12.29 1.02 11.86
C ALA A 70 -13.69 0.42 11.56
N SER A 71 -13.80 -0.50 10.61
CA SER A 71 -15.06 -1.19 10.25
C SER A 71 -15.13 -2.65 10.71
N GLN A 72 -14.21 -3.11 11.58
CA GLN A 72 -14.18 -4.50 12.06
C GLN A 72 -15.51 -4.97 12.66
N GLY A 73 -16.24 -4.09 13.35
CA GLY A 73 -17.56 -4.41 13.92
C GLY A 73 -18.66 -4.69 12.89
N SER A 74 -18.47 -4.32 11.62
CA SER A 74 -19.42 -4.60 10.52
C SER A 74 -19.19 -5.96 9.86
N GLY A 75 -18.07 -6.63 10.17
CA GLY A 75 -17.72 -7.95 9.64
C GLY A 75 -17.01 -7.93 8.27
N ALA A 76 -16.36 -9.06 7.96
CA ALA A 76 -15.49 -9.20 6.79
C ALA A 76 -16.20 -8.99 5.45
N ALA A 77 -17.45 -9.43 5.31
CA ALA A 77 -18.20 -9.23 4.06
C ALA A 77 -18.45 -7.74 3.76
N ALA A 78 -18.77 -6.93 4.77
CA ALA A 78 -19.01 -5.50 4.60
C ALA A 78 -17.72 -4.75 4.24
N GLN A 79 -16.63 -5.12 4.92
CA GLN A 79 -15.27 -4.66 4.62
C GLN A 79 -14.87 -4.93 3.16
N LEU A 80 -15.12 -6.15 2.67
CA LEU A 80 -14.90 -6.53 1.27
C LEU A 80 -15.75 -5.69 0.31
N GLY A 81 -16.99 -5.34 0.67
CA GLY A 81 -17.81 -4.39 -0.10
C GLY A 81 -17.16 -3.01 -0.24
N GLY A 82 -16.51 -2.52 0.82
CA GLY A 82 -15.68 -1.32 0.80
C GLY A 82 -14.48 -1.44 -0.15
N VAL A 83 -13.77 -2.57 -0.12
CA VAL A 83 -12.66 -2.87 -1.05
C VAL A 83 -13.13 -2.88 -2.51
N VAL A 84 -14.25 -3.55 -2.80
CA VAL A 84 -14.85 -3.58 -4.15
C VAL A 84 -15.18 -2.18 -4.61
N ALA A 85 -15.86 -1.38 -3.78
CA ALA A 85 -16.26 -0.02 -4.12
C ALA A 85 -15.06 0.89 -4.40
N ALA A 86 -14.00 0.79 -3.59
CA ALA A 86 -12.76 1.52 -3.83
C ALA A 86 -12.10 1.10 -5.15
N GLY A 87 -12.03 -0.20 -5.44
CA GLY A 87 -11.50 -0.71 -6.72
C GLY A 87 -12.30 -0.24 -7.93
N VAL A 88 -13.63 -0.24 -7.85
CA VAL A 88 -14.50 0.24 -8.92
C VAL A 88 -14.29 1.73 -9.15
N LEU A 89 -14.22 2.53 -8.07
CA LEU A 89 -13.96 3.96 -8.20
C LEU A 89 -12.57 4.23 -8.80
N LEU A 90 -11.53 3.50 -8.37
CA LEU A 90 -10.19 3.61 -8.93
C LEU A 90 -10.16 3.26 -10.43
N LEU A 91 -10.88 2.21 -10.83
CA LEU A 91 -11.05 1.82 -12.23
C LEU A 91 -11.69 2.96 -13.03
N LEU A 92 -12.79 3.53 -12.52
CA LEU A 92 -13.48 4.65 -13.17
C LEU A 92 -12.55 5.87 -13.34
N VAL A 93 -11.77 6.19 -12.30
CA VAL A 93 -10.75 7.24 -12.37
C VAL A 93 -9.71 6.91 -13.44
N GLY A 94 -9.20 5.68 -13.48
CA GLY A 94 -8.25 5.23 -14.50
C GLY A 94 -8.81 5.37 -15.92
N VAL A 95 -10.08 5.04 -16.13
CA VAL A 95 -10.78 5.24 -17.42
C VAL A 95 -10.86 6.73 -17.79
N VAL A 96 -11.14 7.61 -16.82
CA VAL A 96 -11.15 9.07 -17.05
C VAL A 96 -9.75 9.55 -17.41
N VAL A 97 -8.72 9.14 -16.67
CA VAL A 97 -7.32 9.50 -16.93
C VAL A 97 -6.87 9.00 -18.31
N LYS A 98 -7.27 7.79 -18.70
CA LYS A 98 -6.96 7.24 -20.02
C LYS A 98 -7.54 8.08 -21.16
N ARG A 99 -8.71 8.69 -20.97
CA ARG A 99 -9.37 9.54 -21.98
C ARG A 99 -8.88 11.00 -21.95
N ALA A 100 -8.66 11.55 -20.77
CA ALA A 100 -8.34 12.96 -20.57
C ALA A 100 -6.83 13.24 -20.49
N GLY A 101 -6.00 12.20 -20.37
CA GLY A 101 -4.55 12.28 -20.22
C GLY A 101 -4.08 12.41 -18.78
N SER A 102 -2.80 12.06 -18.54
CA SER A 102 -2.15 12.11 -17.21
C SER A 102 -2.14 13.49 -16.55
N ARG A 103 -2.30 14.57 -17.35
CA ARG A 103 -2.38 15.95 -16.88
C ARG A 103 -3.52 16.19 -15.90
N VAL A 104 -4.59 15.41 -15.96
CA VAL A 104 -5.71 15.52 -15.00
C VAL A 104 -5.23 15.16 -13.59
N ILE A 105 -4.39 14.14 -13.46
CA ILE A 105 -3.84 13.76 -12.14
C ILE A 105 -2.92 14.86 -11.63
N ASP A 106 -2.01 15.36 -12.47
CA ASP A 106 -1.08 16.43 -12.07
C ASP A 106 -1.83 17.72 -11.66
N ALA A 107 -3.00 17.98 -12.26
CA ALA A 107 -3.85 19.12 -11.91
C ALA A 107 -4.64 18.90 -10.61
N CYS A 108 -5.17 17.70 -10.38
CA CYS A 108 -5.96 17.39 -9.18
C CYS A 108 -5.08 17.11 -7.95
N MET A 109 -3.91 16.52 -8.15
CA MET A 109 -3.00 16.07 -7.08
C MET A 109 -1.59 16.62 -7.33
N PRO A 110 -1.40 17.96 -7.20
CA PRO A 110 -0.07 18.54 -7.31
C PRO A 110 0.84 18.00 -6.19
N PRO A 111 2.18 18.06 -6.35
CA PRO A 111 3.12 17.46 -5.39
C PRO A 111 2.91 17.89 -3.93
N VAL A 112 2.42 19.11 -3.70
CA VAL A 112 2.04 19.62 -2.37
C VAL A 112 1.01 18.71 -1.70
N VAL A 113 -0.06 18.40 -2.44
CA VAL A 113 -1.19 17.56 -2.01
C VAL A 113 -0.74 16.11 -1.92
N THR A 114 -0.07 15.60 -2.95
CA THR A 114 0.37 14.20 -3.03
C THR A 114 1.32 13.85 -1.89
N GLY A 115 2.33 14.69 -1.61
CA GLY A 115 3.26 14.44 -0.50
C GLY A 115 2.58 14.49 0.87
N ALA A 116 1.56 15.35 1.05
CA ALA A 116 0.80 15.41 2.30
C ALA A 116 -0.08 14.18 2.52
N VAL A 117 -0.79 13.74 1.48
CA VAL A 117 -1.58 12.50 1.52
C VAL A 117 -0.67 11.30 1.81
N VAL A 118 0.48 11.20 1.13
CA VAL A 118 1.45 10.11 1.37
C VAL A 118 1.97 10.12 2.81
N ALA A 119 2.34 11.29 3.33
CA ALA A 119 2.81 11.44 4.69
C ALA A 119 1.74 11.04 5.73
N LEU A 120 0.48 11.45 5.49
CA LEU A 120 -0.65 11.13 6.36
C LEU A 120 -0.91 9.64 6.49
N ILE A 121 -0.77 8.85 5.42
CA ILE A 121 -0.98 7.40 5.47
C ILE A 121 -0.02 6.75 6.46
N GLY A 122 1.28 7.03 6.29
CA GLY A 122 2.30 6.45 7.15
C GLY A 122 2.12 6.88 8.61
N LEU A 123 1.93 8.19 8.83
CA LEU A 123 1.89 8.73 10.19
C LEU A 123 0.57 8.43 10.93
N ASN A 124 -0.56 8.26 10.24
CA ASN A 124 -1.83 7.90 10.89
C ASN A 124 -1.82 6.44 11.40
N LEU A 125 -1.03 5.55 10.78
CA LEU A 125 -0.87 4.16 11.22
C LEU A 125 0.15 4.00 12.36
N ALA A 126 0.81 5.09 12.78
CA ALA A 126 1.81 5.04 13.84
C ALA A 126 1.29 4.48 15.18
N PRO A 127 0.08 4.83 15.68
CA PRO A 127 -0.44 4.25 16.91
C PRO A 127 -0.56 2.72 16.84
N VAL A 128 -1.04 2.17 15.72
CA VAL A 128 -1.16 0.72 15.52
C VAL A 128 0.19 0.01 15.60
N ALA A 129 1.24 0.61 15.02
CA ALA A 129 2.59 0.08 15.09
C ALA A 129 3.16 0.15 16.52
N VAL A 130 2.93 1.26 17.23
CA VAL A 130 3.39 1.47 18.61
C VAL A 130 2.69 0.50 19.57
N ASP A 131 1.37 0.34 19.48
CA ASP A 131 0.61 -0.59 20.31
C ASP A 131 1.08 -2.04 20.10
N SER A 132 1.29 -2.42 18.84
CA SER A 132 1.85 -3.74 18.49
C SER A 132 3.25 -3.92 19.04
N PHE A 133 4.10 -2.89 18.98
CA PHE A 133 5.44 -2.90 19.54
C PHE A 133 5.40 -3.09 21.07
N GLN A 134 4.55 -2.33 21.75
CA GLN A 134 4.42 -2.35 23.21
C GLN A 134 3.85 -3.67 23.74
N SER A 135 3.08 -4.40 22.93
CA SER A 135 2.55 -5.72 23.32
C SER A 135 3.64 -6.78 23.56
N GLN A 136 4.77 -6.69 22.85
CA GLN A 136 5.91 -7.60 23.00
C GLN A 136 7.25 -6.86 22.75
N PRO A 137 7.68 -5.96 23.67
CA PRO A 137 8.73 -4.99 23.40
C PRO A 137 10.09 -5.59 23.05
N LEU A 138 10.45 -6.72 23.66
CA LEU A 138 11.73 -7.39 23.40
C LEU A 138 11.77 -7.95 21.97
N ILE A 139 10.72 -8.66 21.55
CA ILE A 139 10.58 -9.22 20.21
C ILE A 139 10.52 -8.10 19.17
N ALA A 140 9.77 -7.05 19.46
CA ALA A 140 9.66 -5.87 18.60
C ALA A 140 10.98 -5.13 18.46
N GLY A 141 11.73 -4.96 19.56
CA GLY A 141 13.06 -4.36 19.57
C GLY A 141 14.08 -5.15 18.75
N VAL A 142 14.10 -6.48 18.89
CA VAL A 142 14.97 -7.35 18.08
C VAL A 142 14.61 -7.25 16.60
N THR A 143 13.31 -7.26 16.28
CA THR A 143 12.83 -7.12 14.89
C THR A 143 13.28 -5.77 14.31
N LEU A 144 12.97 -4.66 15.00
CA LEU A 144 13.34 -3.31 14.60
C LEU A 144 14.85 -3.17 14.40
N LEU A 145 15.65 -3.58 15.39
CA LEU A 145 17.10 -3.49 15.33
C LEU A 145 17.65 -4.30 14.15
N SER A 146 17.11 -5.49 13.91
CA SER A 146 17.49 -6.33 12.77
C SER A 146 17.18 -5.63 11.45
N ILE A 147 16.00 -5.02 11.30
CA ILE A 147 15.63 -4.28 10.09
C ILE A 147 16.60 -3.11 9.88
N LEU A 148 16.85 -2.31 10.92
CA LEU A 148 17.75 -1.15 10.83
C LEU A 148 19.17 -1.55 10.45
N LEU A 149 19.72 -2.55 11.14
CA LEU A 149 21.06 -3.05 10.86
C LEU A 149 21.16 -3.59 9.43
N VAL A 150 20.25 -4.48 9.03
CA VAL A 150 20.26 -5.06 7.67
C VAL A 150 20.07 -3.99 6.61
N THR A 151 19.26 -2.96 6.86
CA THR A 151 19.08 -1.84 5.91
C THR A 151 20.39 -1.08 5.70
N VAL A 152 21.14 -0.80 6.77
CA VAL A 152 22.34 0.04 6.72
C VAL A 152 23.58 -0.74 6.28
N ILE A 153 23.76 -1.96 6.79
CA ILE A 153 24.99 -2.75 6.57
C ILE A 153 24.80 -3.85 5.51
N GLY A 154 23.56 -4.21 5.18
CA GLY A 154 23.25 -5.32 4.28
C GLY A 154 23.58 -5.00 2.82
N PRO A 155 24.44 -5.80 2.16
CA PRO A 155 24.83 -5.52 0.78
C PRO A 155 23.71 -5.83 -0.22
N GLY A 156 23.61 -4.99 -1.25
CA GLY A 156 22.82 -5.27 -2.46
C GLY A 156 21.35 -5.58 -2.20
N LEU A 157 20.95 -6.82 -2.48
CA LEU A 157 19.57 -7.30 -2.29
C LEU A 157 19.22 -7.46 -0.81
N LEU A 158 20.19 -7.83 0.05
CA LEU A 158 19.93 -8.08 1.47
C LEU A 158 19.42 -6.82 2.17
N GLY A 159 20.05 -5.66 1.91
CA GLY A 159 19.60 -4.38 2.46
C GLY A 159 18.24 -3.92 1.93
N ARG A 160 17.85 -4.32 0.71
CA ARG A 160 16.52 -4.03 0.14
C ARG A 160 15.43 -4.95 0.69
N LEU A 161 15.81 -6.15 1.12
CA LEU A 161 14.95 -7.12 1.79
C LEU A 161 15.01 -7.00 3.32
N SER A 162 15.50 -5.88 3.85
CA SER A 162 15.78 -5.71 5.28
C SER A 162 14.55 -5.94 6.15
N ILE A 163 13.37 -5.52 5.70
CA ILE A 163 12.11 -5.75 6.40
C ILE A 163 11.81 -7.25 6.49
N LEU A 164 11.89 -8.00 5.38
CA LEU A 164 11.67 -9.44 5.39
C LEU A 164 12.69 -10.15 6.28
N VAL A 165 13.98 -9.84 6.13
CA VAL A 165 15.04 -10.44 6.93
C VAL A 165 14.84 -10.16 8.42
N GLY A 166 14.49 -8.92 8.77
CA GLY A 166 14.20 -8.55 10.15
C GLY A 166 12.96 -9.23 10.71
N VAL A 167 11.89 -9.39 9.92
CA VAL A 167 10.71 -10.18 10.29
C VAL A 167 11.07 -11.64 10.55
N VAL A 168 11.91 -12.24 9.69
CA VAL A 168 12.39 -13.61 9.89
C VAL A 168 13.23 -13.73 11.17
N ILE A 169 14.17 -12.82 11.41
CA ILE A 169 15.00 -12.81 12.62
C ILE A 169 14.11 -12.62 13.86
N GLY A 170 13.17 -11.68 13.81
CA GLY A 170 12.21 -11.43 14.88
C GLY A 170 11.33 -12.63 15.17
N TRP A 171 10.85 -13.31 14.13
CA TRP A 171 10.05 -14.53 14.25
C TRP A 171 10.85 -15.68 14.87
N VAL A 172 12.10 -15.90 14.41
CA VAL A 172 12.99 -16.90 15.01
C VAL A 172 13.26 -16.58 16.48
N PHE A 173 13.54 -15.31 16.80
CA PHE A 173 13.73 -14.88 18.17
C PHE A 173 12.48 -15.13 19.02
N ALA A 174 11.29 -14.81 18.52
CA ALA A 174 10.03 -15.11 19.19
C ALA A 174 9.84 -16.62 19.40
N ALA A 175 10.14 -17.45 18.40
CA ALA A 175 10.05 -18.90 18.50
C ALA A 175 10.94 -19.48 19.61
N LEU A 176 12.15 -18.94 19.76
CA LEU A 176 13.11 -19.38 20.79
C LEU A 176 12.76 -18.89 22.20
N ASN A 177 11.99 -17.80 22.33
CA ASN A 177 11.66 -17.16 23.60
C ASN A 177 10.18 -17.34 24.01
N GLY A 178 9.45 -18.28 23.40
CA GLY A 178 8.06 -18.56 23.73
C GLY A 178 7.08 -17.43 23.34
N GLY A 179 7.46 -16.58 22.39
CA GLY A 179 6.64 -15.46 21.91
C GLY A 179 5.59 -15.81 20.85
N LEU A 180 5.54 -17.08 20.41
CA LEU A 180 4.55 -17.58 19.47
C LEU A 180 3.34 -18.14 20.24
N ALA A 181 2.14 -17.79 19.81
CA ALA A 181 0.91 -18.36 20.35
C ALA A 181 0.82 -19.86 20.05
N GLU A 182 0.63 -20.69 21.08
CA GLU A 182 0.63 -22.15 20.96
C GLU A 182 -0.48 -22.65 20.02
N GLU A 183 -1.64 -22.00 20.05
CA GLU A 183 -2.78 -22.32 19.20
C GLU A 183 -2.45 -22.11 17.72
N ARG A 184 -1.70 -21.03 17.41
CA ARG A 184 -1.26 -20.74 16.04
C ARG A 184 -0.20 -21.72 15.55
N VAL A 185 0.69 -22.15 16.45
CA VAL A 185 1.68 -23.20 16.14
C VAL A 185 1.00 -24.55 15.95
N ALA A 186 -0.01 -24.88 16.75
CA ALA A 186 -0.82 -26.08 16.58
C ALA A 186 -1.59 -26.06 15.24
N ALA A 187 -2.21 -24.94 14.89
CA ALA A 187 -2.86 -24.73 13.59
C ALA A 187 -1.86 -24.89 12.43
N LEU A 188 -0.67 -24.32 12.53
CA LEU A 188 0.41 -24.53 11.55
C LEU A 188 0.75 -26.01 11.40
N ARG A 189 0.86 -26.78 12.50
CA ARG A 189 1.16 -28.21 12.43
C ARG A 189 0.06 -29.01 11.73
N GLN A 190 -1.20 -28.66 11.98
CA GLN A 190 -2.37 -29.34 11.41
C GLN A 190 -2.69 -28.93 9.97
N ALA A 191 -2.29 -27.73 9.54
CA ALA A 191 -2.59 -27.24 8.20
C ALA A 191 -2.01 -28.13 7.10
N ASP A 192 -2.79 -28.31 6.04
CA ASP A 192 -2.42 -29.07 4.85
C ASP A 192 -1.43 -28.30 3.98
N TRP A 193 -0.56 -29.05 3.28
CA TRP A 193 0.36 -28.47 2.31
C TRP A 193 -0.34 -27.95 1.05
N PHE A 194 -1.48 -28.56 0.70
CA PHE A 194 -2.28 -28.22 -0.47
C PHE A 194 -3.75 -28.06 -0.08
N GLY A 195 -4.37 -26.98 -0.51
CA GLY A 195 -5.78 -26.69 -0.26
C GLY A 195 -6.24 -25.48 -1.07
N VAL A 196 -7.55 -25.33 -1.23
CA VAL A 196 -8.12 -24.20 -1.98
C VAL A 196 -8.21 -22.98 -1.06
N PRO A 197 -7.82 -21.77 -1.50
CA PRO A 197 -8.02 -20.54 -0.73
C PRO A 197 -9.49 -20.34 -0.34
N GLU A 198 -9.71 -19.81 0.87
CA GLU A 198 -11.05 -19.49 1.35
C GLU A 198 -11.61 -18.28 0.59
N LEU A 199 -12.69 -18.47 -0.15
CA LEU A 199 -13.34 -17.38 -0.87
C LEU A 199 -14.52 -16.85 -0.08
N GLN A 200 -14.57 -15.53 0.08
CA GLN A 200 -15.68 -14.84 0.73
C GLN A 200 -16.16 -13.69 -0.17
N GLY A 201 -17.47 -13.62 -0.38
CA GLY A 201 -18.09 -12.55 -1.15
C GLY A 201 -18.39 -11.30 -0.31
N PRO A 202 -18.52 -10.14 -0.95
CA PRO A 202 -18.82 -8.87 -0.29
C PRO A 202 -20.31 -8.71 0.03
N THR A 203 -20.61 -7.98 1.09
CA THR A 203 -21.88 -7.30 1.31
C THR A 203 -21.67 -5.79 1.20
N PHE A 204 -22.66 -5.07 0.68
CA PHE A 204 -22.51 -3.64 0.41
C PHE A 204 -23.22 -2.81 1.47
N GLU A 205 -22.43 -2.26 2.40
CA GLU A 205 -22.91 -1.36 3.44
C GLU A 205 -22.39 0.05 3.19
N TRP A 206 -23.28 1.02 3.12
CA TRP A 206 -22.92 2.40 2.77
C TRP A 206 -21.96 3.04 3.78
N SER A 207 -22.12 2.74 5.07
CA SER A 207 -21.23 3.21 6.14
C SER A 207 -19.77 2.78 5.89
N VAL A 208 -19.55 1.50 5.58
CA VAL A 208 -18.22 0.93 5.32
C VAL A 208 -17.66 1.41 3.98
N ILE A 209 -18.51 1.52 2.96
CA ILE A 209 -18.11 2.06 1.65
C ILE A 209 -17.64 3.51 1.83
N ALA A 210 -18.43 4.38 2.45
CA ALA A 210 -18.10 5.79 2.64
C ALA A 210 -16.79 5.98 3.43
N LEU A 211 -16.54 5.12 4.43
CA LEU A 211 -15.30 5.09 5.20
C LEU A 211 -14.08 4.69 4.34
N THR A 212 -14.28 3.79 3.38
CA THR A 212 -13.20 3.21 2.55
C THR A 212 -12.89 4.04 1.30
N LEU A 213 -13.87 4.72 0.71
CA LEU A 213 -13.70 5.48 -0.53
C LEU A 213 -12.52 6.49 -0.55
N PRO A 214 -12.19 7.20 0.54
CA PRO A 214 -11.04 8.11 0.57
C PRO A 214 -9.70 7.45 0.24
N VAL A 215 -9.58 6.12 0.43
CA VAL A 215 -8.40 5.33 0.04
C VAL A 215 -8.07 5.48 -1.44
N VAL A 216 -9.05 5.72 -2.31
CA VAL A 216 -8.81 5.85 -3.75
C VAL A 216 -7.88 7.01 -4.07
N ILE A 217 -7.93 8.10 -3.31
CA ILE A 217 -7.01 9.24 -3.46
C ILE A 217 -5.56 8.77 -3.26
N VAL A 218 -5.35 7.93 -2.24
CA VAL A 218 -4.05 7.33 -1.93
C VAL A 218 -3.59 6.43 -3.07
N LEU A 219 -4.44 5.51 -3.53
CA LEU A 219 -4.09 4.57 -4.58
C LEU A 219 -3.71 5.28 -5.89
N ILE A 220 -4.40 6.39 -6.22
CA ILE A 220 -4.05 7.21 -7.38
C ILE A 220 -2.64 7.80 -7.23
N ALA A 221 -2.37 8.45 -6.09
CA ALA A 221 -1.07 9.07 -5.81
C ALA A 221 0.07 8.05 -5.88
N GLU A 222 -0.11 6.91 -5.21
CA GLU A 222 0.87 5.84 -5.11
C GLU A 222 1.16 5.21 -6.47
N ASN A 223 0.12 4.79 -7.19
CA ASN A 223 0.26 4.13 -8.48
C ASN A 223 0.89 5.06 -9.52
N VAL A 224 0.48 6.33 -9.58
CA VAL A 224 1.07 7.31 -10.50
C VAL A 224 2.52 7.62 -10.14
N GLY A 225 2.83 7.73 -8.84
CA GLY A 225 4.20 7.87 -8.35
C GLY A 225 5.08 6.68 -8.76
N HIS A 226 4.57 5.46 -8.64
CA HIS A 226 5.25 4.24 -9.05
C HIS A 226 5.47 4.14 -10.56
N VAL A 227 4.48 4.52 -11.36
CA VAL A 227 4.63 4.60 -12.82
C VAL A 227 5.74 5.59 -13.21
N LYS A 228 5.77 6.76 -12.58
CA LYS A 228 6.83 7.77 -12.80
C LYS A 228 8.21 7.27 -12.36
N ALA A 229 8.30 6.57 -11.22
CA ALA A 229 9.55 5.96 -10.76
C ALA A 229 10.06 4.88 -11.73
N VAL A 230 9.16 4.02 -12.24
CA VAL A 230 9.49 3.01 -13.26
C VAL A 230 9.92 3.68 -14.57
N ALA A 231 9.25 4.75 -14.99
CA ALA A 231 9.63 5.52 -16.18
C ALA A 231 11.06 6.07 -16.07
N ALA A 232 11.41 6.65 -14.92
CA ALA A 232 12.74 7.17 -14.65
C ALA A 232 13.83 6.08 -14.66
N LEU A 233 13.55 4.90 -14.08
CA LEU A 233 14.50 3.78 -14.05
C LEU A 233 14.70 3.11 -15.42
N THR A 234 13.61 3.00 -16.20
CA THR A 234 13.64 2.34 -17.51
C THR A 234 14.03 3.26 -18.66
N GLY A 235 14.02 4.59 -18.44
CA GLY A 235 14.26 5.59 -19.47
C GLY A 235 13.17 5.66 -20.54
N ARG A 236 11.96 5.18 -20.23
CA ARG A 236 10.83 5.11 -21.17
C ARG A 236 9.69 6.01 -20.69
N PRO A 237 9.05 6.77 -21.59
CA PRO A 237 7.83 7.48 -21.24
C PRO A 237 6.71 6.46 -20.98
N LEU A 238 6.06 6.58 -19.81
CA LEU A 238 4.95 5.72 -19.38
C LEU A 238 3.68 6.52 -19.01
N ASP A 239 3.68 7.83 -19.25
CA ASP A 239 2.52 8.68 -18.94
C ASP A 239 1.27 8.29 -19.74
N ASP A 240 1.47 7.74 -20.94
CA ASP A 240 0.40 7.28 -21.83
C ASP A 240 -0.29 6.01 -21.31
N VAL A 241 0.37 5.24 -20.45
CA VAL A 241 -0.16 4.01 -19.83
C VAL A 241 -0.50 4.19 -18.35
N ALA A 242 -0.38 5.41 -17.80
CA ALA A 242 -0.77 5.69 -16.42
C ALA A 242 -2.26 5.42 -16.16
N GLY A 243 -3.13 5.76 -17.13
CA GLY A 243 -4.55 5.40 -17.05
C GLY A 243 -4.79 3.89 -17.06
N ASP A 244 -4.05 3.16 -17.89
CA ASP A 244 -4.13 1.68 -17.95
C ASP A 244 -3.66 1.05 -16.63
N ALA A 245 -2.64 1.61 -15.98
CA ALA A 245 -2.16 1.16 -14.68
C ALA A 245 -3.21 1.33 -13.57
N LEU A 246 -3.93 2.46 -13.55
CA LEU A 246 -5.03 2.71 -12.62
C LEU A 246 -6.23 1.80 -12.89
N VAL A 247 -6.58 1.58 -14.17
CA VAL A 247 -7.65 0.63 -14.55
C VAL A 247 -7.31 -0.78 -14.08
N ALA A 248 -6.08 -1.22 -14.31
CA ALA A 248 -5.63 -2.53 -13.90
C ALA A 248 -5.65 -2.72 -12.39
N ASP A 249 -5.18 -1.73 -11.64
CA ASP A 249 -5.14 -1.78 -10.17
C ASP A 249 -6.55 -1.72 -9.57
N GLY A 250 -7.43 -0.88 -10.12
CA GLY A 250 -8.84 -0.83 -9.74
C GLY A 250 -9.54 -2.16 -9.98
N LEU A 251 -9.32 -2.79 -11.14
CA LEU A 251 -9.85 -4.13 -11.44
C LEU A 251 -9.29 -5.20 -10.50
N ALA A 252 -7.97 -5.19 -10.25
CA ALA A 252 -7.33 -6.13 -9.34
C ALA A 252 -7.88 -6.00 -7.92
N THR A 253 -8.04 -4.77 -7.44
CA THR A 253 -8.64 -4.45 -6.14
C THR A 253 -10.10 -4.92 -6.06
N SER A 254 -10.91 -4.67 -7.09
CA SER A 254 -12.29 -5.16 -7.12
C SER A 254 -12.38 -6.68 -7.14
N LEU A 255 -11.52 -7.36 -7.92
CA LEU A 255 -11.46 -8.83 -7.95
C LEU A 255 -11.05 -9.40 -6.59
N ALA A 256 -10.07 -8.78 -5.93
CA ALA A 256 -9.68 -9.14 -4.57
C ALA A 256 -10.86 -9.01 -3.60
N GLY A 257 -11.55 -7.87 -3.61
CA GLY A 257 -12.74 -7.65 -2.78
C GLY A 257 -13.88 -8.65 -3.06
N PHE A 258 -14.10 -9.04 -4.31
CA PHE A 258 -15.12 -10.03 -4.65
C PHE A 258 -14.80 -11.45 -4.17
N GLY A 259 -13.52 -11.76 -4.00
CA GLY A 259 -13.07 -13.10 -3.64
C GLY A 259 -12.55 -13.25 -2.21
N GLY A 260 -12.53 -12.19 -1.41
CA GLY A 260 -12.09 -12.26 0.00
C GLY A 260 -10.65 -11.83 0.25
N GLY A 261 -10.00 -11.19 -0.71
CA GLY A 261 -8.64 -10.66 -0.61
C GLY A 261 -8.58 -9.19 -0.21
N SER A 262 -7.41 -8.76 0.25
CA SER A 262 -7.12 -7.35 0.53
C SER A 262 -7.07 -6.49 -0.73
N GLY A 263 -7.43 -5.21 -0.62
CA GLY A 263 -7.27 -4.26 -1.71
C GLY A 263 -5.80 -4.10 -2.14
N THR A 264 -5.57 -3.86 -3.43
CA THR A 264 -4.23 -3.92 -4.02
C THR A 264 -3.66 -2.53 -4.34
N THR A 265 -2.34 -2.49 -4.56
CA THR A 265 -1.61 -1.37 -5.17
C THR A 265 -0.29 -1.87 -5.75
N THR A 266 0.35 -1.07 -6.58
CA THR A 266 1.69 -1.37 -7.13
C THR A 266 2.76 -1.24 -6.06
N TYR A 267 3.80 -2.09 -6.07
CA TYR A 267 4.78 -2.14 -4.97
C TYR A 267 6.10 -1.40 -5.24
N ALA A 268 6.45 -0.49 -4.33
CA ALA A 268 7.72 0.23 -4.32
C ALA A 268 8.93 -0.68 -4.07
N GLU A 269 8.76 -1.76 -3.30
CA GLU A 269 9.81 -2.74 -2.98
C GLU A 269 10.30 -3.44 -4.25
N ASN A 270 9.38 -3.78 -5.16
CA ASN A 270 9.70 -4.39 -6.44
C ASN A 270 10.44 -3.39 -7.37
N ILE A 271 10.08 -2.10 -7.30
CA ILE A 271 10.82 -1.01 -7.94
C ILE A 271 12.25 -0.92 -7.38
N GLY A 272 12.39 -1.11 -6.07
CA GLY A 272 13.68 -1.28 -5.40
C GLY A 272 14.48 -2.45 -5.98
N VAL A 273 13.91 -3.64 -6.12
CA VAL A 273 14.62 -4.81 -6.69
C VAL A 273 15.08 -4.55 -8.13
N MET A 274 14.20 -4.00 -8.98
CA MET A 274 14.56 -3.73 -10.38
C MET A 274 15.65 -2.65 -10.50
N ALA A 275 15.63 -1.62 -9.64
CA ALA A 275 16.69 -0.60 -9.59
C ALA A 275 18.05 -1.20 -9.19
N ALA A 276 18.05 -2.22 -8.33
CA ALA A 276 19.26 -2.92 -7.89
C ALA A 276 19.85 -3.81 -8.98
N THR A 277 18.98 -4.64 -9.55
CA THR A 277 19.36 -5.69 -10.50
C THR A 277 19.56 -5.15 -11.91
N ARG A 278 19.00 -3.96 -12.20
CA ARG A 278 18.87 -3.39 -13.54
C ARG A 278 18.14 -4.31 -14.51
N VAL A 279 17.20 -5.10 -13.99
CA VAL A 279 16.37 -6.03 -14.77
C VAL A 279 14.96 -5.49 -14.81
N TYR A 280 14.56 -5.04 -16.00
CA TYR A 280 13.26 -4.38 -16.23
C TYR A 280 12.28 -5.27 -17.02
N SER A 281 12.54 -6.58 -17.06
CA SER A 281 11.71 -7.52 -17.82
C SER A 281 10.41 -7.84 -17.09
N THR A 282 9.28 -7.65 -17.76
CA THR A 282 7.95 -8.06 -17.27
C THR A 282 7.80 -9.58 -17.14
N ALA A 283 8.65 -10.37 -17.82
CA ALA A 283 8.64 -11.83 -17.68
C ALA A 283 8.95 -12.30 -16.25
N ALA A 284 9.76 -11.55 -15.50
CA ALA A 284 10.01 -11.86 -14.09
C ALA A 284 8.75 -11.70 -13.22
N TYR A 285 7.90 -10.74 -13.56
CA TYR A 285 6.65 -10.47 -12.86
C TYR A 285 5.57 -11.51 -13.18
N TRP A 286 5.58 -12.10 -14.38
CA TRP A 286 4.76 -13.27 -14.70
C TRP A 286 5.12 -14.48 -13.85
N VAL A 287 6.42 -14.74 -13.65
CA VAL A 287 6.87 -15.78 -12.72
C VAL A 287 6.42 -15.44 -11.30
N ALA A 288 6.59 -14.19 -10.85
CA ALA A 288 6.18 -13.79 -9.52
C ALA A 288 4.67 -13.99 -9.28
N ALA A 289 3.85 -13.60 -10.25
CA ALA A 289 2.40 -13.81 -10.23
C ALA A 289 2.04 -15.31 -10.14
N ALA A 290 2.68 -16.14 -10.98
CA ALA A 290 2.45 -17.59 -10.96
C ALA A 290 2.86 -18.21 -9.60
N THR A 291 4.00 -17.81 -9.05
CA THR A 291 4.45 -18.26 -7.72
C THR A 291 3.47 -17.86 -6.62
N ALA A 292 2.97 -16.61 -6.63
CA ALA A 292 1.98 -16.15 -5.66
C ALA A 292 0.68 -16.96 -5.74
N VAL A 293 0.21 -17.25 -6.96
CA VAL A 293 -0.95 -18.13 -7.18
C VAL A 293 -0.69 -19.53 -6.64
N VAL A 294 0.46 -20.15 -6.94
CA VAL A 294 0.78 -21.49 -6.44
C VAL A 294 0.84 -21.53 -4.91
N LEU A 295 1.44 -20.52 -4.27
CA LEU A 295 1.53 -20.43 -2.82
C LEU A 295 0.18 -20.17 -2.15
N ALA A 296 -0.75 -19.50 -2.85
CA ALA A 296 -2.11 -19.35 -2.36
C ALA A 296 -2.78 -20.70 -2.08
N PHE A 297 -2.49 -21.73 -2.90
CA PHE A 297 -3.01 -23.08 -2.69
C PHE A 297 -2.31 -23.85 -1.56
N SER A 298 -1.54 -23.18 -0.69
CA SER A 298 -0.90 -23.78 0.47
C SER A 298 -1.45 -23.22 1.79
N PRO A 299 -2.44 -23.90 2.42
CA PRO A 299 -2.91 -23.55 3.75
C PRO A 299 -1.78 -23.51 4.79
N LYS A 300 -0.79 -24.41 4.66
CA LYS A 300 0.43 -24.42 5.48
C LYS A 300 1.15 -23.07 5.46
N PHE A 301 1.28 -22.50 4.26
CA PHE A 301 1.91 -21.20 4.10
C PHE A 301 1.09 -20.10 4.78
N GLY A 302 -0.23 -20.09 4.59
CA GLY A 302 -1.13 -19.16 5.30
C GLY A 302 -1.00 -19.26 6.82
N ALA A 303 -1.02 -20.49 7.36
CA ALA A 303 -0.87 -20.75 8.79
C ALA A 303 0.50 -20.31 9.33
N LEU A 304 1.57 -20.46 8.54
CA LEU A 304 2.90 -19.99 8.92
C LEU A 304 2.90 -18.47 9.10
N VAL A 305 2.29 -17.73 8.18
CA VAL A 305 2.21 -16.27 8.25
C VAL A 305 1.42 -15.82 9.48
N PHE A 306 0.32 -16.49 9.81
CA PHE A 306 -0.43 -16.17 11.02
C PHE A 306 0.35 -16.44 12.32
N THR A 307 1.41 -17.25 12.31
CA THR A 307 2.25 -17.43 13.51
C THR A 307 3.09 -16.19 13.84
N VAL A 308 3.23 -15.22 12.93
CA VAL A 308 3.98 -13.99 13.19
C VAL A 308 3.32 -13.22 14.34
N PRO A 309 4.04 -13.03 15.47
CA PRO A 309 3.45 -12.44 16.66
C PRO A 309 3.44 -10.91 16.57
N SER A 310 2.63 -10.27 17.42
CA SER A 310 2.40 -8.83 17.41
C SER A 310 3.69 -8.01 17.58
N GLY A 311 4.67 -8.50 18.35
CA GLY A 311 5.97 -7.84 18.49
C GLY A 311 6.72 -7.71 17.17
N VAL A 312 6.75 -8.78 16.37
CA VAL A 312 7.39 -8.78 15.05
C VAL A 312 6.68 -7.82 14.11
N ILE A 313 5.34 -7.85 14.10
CA ILE A 313 4.52 -6.90 13.32
C ILE A 313 4.82 -5.47 13.77
N GLY A 314 4.89 -5.19 15.07
CA GLY A 314 5.20 -3.88 15.63
C GLY A 314 6.57 -3.35 15.21
N GLY A 315 7.62 -4.16 15.34
CA GLY A 315 8.97 -3.79 14.91
C GLY A 315 9.07 -3.49 13.40
N ALA A 316 8.40 -4.30 12.58
CA ALA A 316 8.38 -4.10 11.13
C ALA A 316 7.55 -2.89 10.68
N THR A 317 6.35 -2.75 11.22
CA THR A 317 5.42 -1.67 10.87
C THR A 317 5.90 -0.31 11.36
N LEU A 318 6.64 -0.24 12.48
CA LEU A 318 7.26 1.00 12.95
C LEU A 318 8.21 1.60 11.89
N VAL A 319 9.05 0.77 11.26
CA VAL A 319 9.94 1.20 10.18
C VAL A 319 9.15 1.54 8.92
N LEU A 320 8.24 0.64 8.53
CA LEU A 320 7.50 0.75 7.28
C LEU A 320 6.62 2.00 7.22
N TYR A 321 5.84 2.25 8.27
CA TYR A 321 4.96 3.41 8.36
C TYR A 321 5.76 4.72 8.46
N GLY A 322 6.87 4.72 9.21
CA GLY A 322 7.81 5.84 9.24
C GLY A 322 8.40 6.14 7.87
N LEU A 323 8.81 5.12 7.12
CA LEU A 323 9.37 5.25 5.77
C LEU A 323 8.34 5.84 4.79
N ILE A 324 7.09 5.40 4.85
CA ILE A 324 5.98 5.97 4.05
C ILE A 324 5.78 7.45 4.38
N GLY A 325 5.80 7.79 5.69
CA GLY A 325 5.76 9.18 6.15
C GLY A 325 6.84 10.05 5.51
N VAL A 326 8.08 9.58 5.55
CA VAL A 326 9.27 10.26 4.99
C VAL A 326 9.23 10.30 3.45
N LEU A 327 8.63 9.32 2.79
CA LEU A 327 8.46 9.34 1.33
C LEU A 327 7.59 10.52 0.89
N GLY A 328 6.55 10.87 1.65
CA GLY A 328 5.77 12.08 1.43
C GLY A 328 6.63 13.36 1.45
N VAL A 329 7.58 13.42 2.39
CA VAL A 329 8.57 14.50 2.47
C VAL A 329 9.50 14.51 1.25
N ARG A 330 9.97 13.34 0.82
CA ARG A 330 10.81 13.22 -0.37
C ARG A 330 10.09 13.73 -1.63
N ILE A 331 8.79 13.46 -1.79
CA ILE A 331 7.98 14.01 -2.90
C ILE A 331 8.03 15.54 -2.90
N TRP A 332 7.89 16.18 -1.74
CA TRP A 332 7.99 17.64 -1.65
C TRP A 332 9.39 18.16 -2.02
N MET A 333 10.45 17.47 -1.58
CA MET A 333 11.83 17.85 -1.87
C MET A 333 12.16 17.72 -3.35
N ASP A 334 11.83 16.57 -3.96
CA ASP A 334 12.11 16.28 -5.37
C ASP A 334 11.36 17.23 -6.30
N ALA A 335 10.11 17.56 -5.94
CA ALA A 335 9.29 18.53 -6.66
C ALA A 335 9.60 19.99 -6.31
N LYS A 336 10.54 20.25 -5.39
CA LYS A 336 10.91 21.59 -4.90
C LYS A 336 9.70 22.41 -4.45
N VAL A 337 8.83 21.80 -3.65
CA VAL A 337 7.64 22.46 -3.10
C VAL A 337 8.08 23.63 -2.23
N ASP A 338 7.57 24.82 -2.56
CA ASP A 338 7.87 26.04 -1.82
C ASP A 338 6.91 26.19 -0.62
N PHE A 339 7.42 25.92 0.58
CA PHE A 339 6.69 26.13 1.84
C PHE A 339 6.81 27.56 2.39
N THR A 340 7.50 28.47 1.70
CA THR A 340 7.40 29.91 2.00
C THR A 340 6.10 30.51 1.47
N ASP A 341 5.45 29.83 0.50
CA ASP A 341 4.10 30.15 0.07
C ASP A 341 3.08 29.82 1.18
N PRO A 342 2.35 30.82 1.71
CA PRO A 342 1.40 30.61 2.80
C PRO A 342 0.31 29.59 2.47
N VAL A 343 -0.10 29.47 1.19
CA VAL A 343 -1.12 28.48 0.81
C VAL A 343 -0.59 27.06 0.98
N ASN A 344 0.63 26.81 0.49
CA ASN A 344 1.25 25.48 0.60
C ASN A 344 1.47 25.12 2.08
N LEU A 345 2.04 26.04 2.86
CA LEU A 345 2.35 25.81 4.27
C LEU A 345 1.09 25.55 5.10
N THR A 346 0.10 26.44 5.04
CA THR A 346 -1.08 26.35 5.90
C THR A 346 -1.94 25.13 5.55
N VAL A 347 -2.16 24.86 4.25
CA VAL A 347 -2.99 23.73 3.84
C VAL A 347 -2.35 22.40 4.24
N VAL A 348 -1.04 22.23 4.04
CA VAL A 348 -0.32 21.02 4.46
C VAL A 348 -0.31 20.88 5.97
N ALA A 349 0.01 21.94 6.72
CA ALA A 349 0.05 21.89 8.18
C ALA A 349 -1.30 21.49 8.79
N THR A 350 -2.39 22.09 8.32
CA THR A 350 -3.74 21.74 8.78
C THR A 350 -4.11 20.31 8.42
N ALA A 351 -3.80 19.86 7.20
CA ALA A 351 -4.09 18.50 6.77
C ALA A 351 -3.32 17.45 7.60
N LEU A 352 -2.03 17.70 7.86
CA LEU A 352 -1.19 16.81 8.67
C LEU A 352 -1.72 16.68 10.10
N VAL A 353 -2.02 17.79 10.77
CA VAL A 353 -2.53 17.74 12.16
C VAL A 353 -3.91 17.11 12.21
N ALA A 354 -4.82 17.45 11.29
CA ALA A 354 -6.14 16.83 11.22
C ALA A 354 -6.05 15.33 10.98
N GLY A 355 -5.17 14.88 10.09
CA GLY A 355 -5.01 13.47 9.78
C GLY A 355 -4.31 12.69 10.88
N ILE A 356 -3.15 13.15 11.38
CA ILE A 356 -2.37 12.45 12.41
C ILE A 356 -3.10 12.47 13.75
N GLY A 357 -3.70 13.61 14.12
CA GLY A 357 -4.47 13.75 15.35
C GLY A 357 -5.82 13.04 15.34
N ASN A 358 -6.13 12.31 14.26
CA ASN A 358 -7.40 11.64 14.04
C ASN A 358 -8.63 12.55 14.26
N LEU A 359 -8.62 13.74 13.64
CA LEU A 359 -9.76 14.65 13.71
C LEU A 359 -10.99 13.99 13.08
N THR A 360 -11.96 13.66 13.92
CA THR A 360 -13.25 13.13 13.48
C THR A 360 -14.23 14.28 13.29
N LEU A 361 -14.94 14.29 12.16
CA LEU A 361 -16.22 15.02 12.08
C LEU A 361 -17.35 14.07 11.80
N THR A 362 -18.38 14.21 12.62
CA THR A 362 -19.67 13.55 12.44
C THR A 362 -20.56 14.49 11.62
N ILE A 363 -20.89 14.09 10.39
CA ILE A 363 -21.89 14.78 9.55
C ILE A 363 -23.10 13.86 9.45
N GLY A 364 -24.15 14.15 10.21
CA GLY A 364 -25.33 13.28 10.30
C GLY A 364 -24.98 11.92 10.91
N SER A 365 -25.21 10.83 10.18
CA SER A 365 -24.88 9.47 10.60
C SER A 365 -23.50 8.98 10.12
N VAL A 366 -22.73 9.83 9.43
CA VAL A 366 -21.43 9.45 8.87
C VAL A 366 -20.32 10.10 9.70
N GLU A 367 -19.47 9.26 10.28
CA GLU A 367 -18.23 9.67 10.94
C GLU A 367 -17.08 9.59 9.94
N LEU A 368 -16.51 10.74 9.60
CA LEU A 368 -15.32 10.81 8.77
C LEU A 368 -14.10 10.87 9.70
N GLY A 369 -13.24 9.86 9.63
CA GLY A 369 -12.00 9.78 10.41
C GLY A 369 -10.90 10.72 9.91
N GLY A 370 -9.81 10.83 10.67
CA GLY A 370 -8.73 11.79 10.39
C GLY A 370 -8.11 11.66 8.99
N ILE A 371 -7.90 10.43 8.49
CA ILE A 371 -7.35 10.25 7.13
C ILE A 371 -8.28 10.82 6.07
N ALA A 372 -9.59 10.58 6.19
CA ALA A 372 -10.57 11.09 5.25
C ALA A 372 -10.58 12.63 5.26
N TRP A 373 -10.57 13.24 6.44
CA TRP A 373 -10.49 14.70 6.58
C TRP A 373 -9.19 15.30 6.10
N GLY A 374 -8.05 14.73 6.50
CA GLY A 374 -6.73 15.19 6.10
C GLY A 374 -6.55 15.11 4.59
N SER A 375 -6.97 14.01 3.96
CA SER A 375 -6.76 13.72 2.53
C SER A 375 -7.79 14.39 1.61
N VAL A 376 -9.08 14.33 1.95
CA VAL A 376 -10.12 15.02 1.16
C VAL A 376 -10.06 16.52 1.41
N GLY A 377 -9.82 16.92 2.65
CA GLY A 377 -9.68 18.32 3.04
C GLY A 377 -8.55 19.01 2.28
N ILE A 378 -7.37 18.41 2.16
CA ILE A 378 -6.28 18.99 1.38
C ILE A 378 -6.59 19.03 -0.12
N LEU A 379 -7.23 17.99 -0.66
CA LEU A 379 -7.59 17.90 -2.07
C LEU A 379 -8.56 19.02 -2.49
N VAL A 380 -9.47 19.42 -1.58
CA VAL A 380 -10.45 20.49 -1.81
C VAL A 380 -9.90 21.87 -1.42
N ALA A 381 -9.26 21.98 -0.25
CA ALA A 381 -8.78 23.26 0.28
C ALA A 381 -7.67 23.85 -0.60
N TYR A 382 -6.78 23.01 -1.14
CA TYR A 382 -5.64 23.48 -1.91
C TYR A 382 -6.06 24.25 -3.19
N PRO A 383 -6.90 23.71 -4.09
CA PRO A 383 -7.38 24.46 -5.25
C PRO A 383 -8.17 25.73 -4.90
N VAL A 384 -8.99 25.67 -3.84
CA VAL A 384 -9.81 26.82 -3.39
C VAL A 384 -8.90 27.97 -2.91
N MET A 385 -7.96 27.68 -2.02
CA MET A 385 -7.02 28.67 -1.49
C MET A 385 -6.15 29.26 -2.59
N ARG A 386 -5.71 28.43 -3.55
CA ARG A 386 -4.94 28.90 -4.72
C ARG A 386 -5.75 29.80 -5.65
N SER A 387 -7.04 29.55 -5.78
CA SER A 387 -7.94 30.38 -6.58
C SER A 387 -8.13 31.75 -5.93
N LEU A 388 -8.34 31.79 -4.61
CA LEU A 388 -8.50 33.03 -3.84
C LEU A 388 -7.27 33.95 -3.92
N THR A 389 -6.06 33.39 -3.86
CA THR A 389 -4.82 34.19 -4.00
C THR A 389 -4.65 34.76 -5.40
N LYS A 390 -5.00 34.01 -6.46
CA LYS A 390 -5.03 34.53 -7.84
C LYS A 390 -6.02 35.68 -8.01
N PHE A 391 -7.24 35.56 -7.46
CA PHE A 391 -8.23 36.64 -7.49
C PHE A 391 -7.74 37.91 -6.78
N LYS A 392 -7.09 37.77 -5.61
CA LYS A 392 -6.50 38.91 -4.88
C LYS A 392 -5.37 39.58 -5.67
N GLY A 393 -4.52 38.79 -6.33
CA GLY A 393 -3.44 39.30 -7.18
C GLY A 393 -3.93 40.04 -8.42
N ALA A 394 -4.99 39.56 -9.07
CA ALA A 394 -5.61 40.23 -10.22
C ALA A 394 -6.24 41.57 -9.82
N ARG A 395 -6.92 41.63 -8.66
CA ARG A 395 -7.55 42.86 -8.15
C ARG A 395 -6.52 43.94 -7.78
N ARG A 396 -5.33 43.53 -7.33
CA ARG A 396 -4.20 44.44 -7.00
C ARG A 396 -3.41 44.91 -8.23
N LYS A 397 -3.57 44.27 -9.40
CA LYS A 397 -3.01 44.75 -10.68
C LYS A 397 -3.95 45.70 -11.42
N ASN A 398 -5.25 45.64 -11.11
CA ASN A 398 -6.30 46.47 -11.71
C ASN A 398 -6.73 47.67 -10.83
N ALA A 399 -6.10 47.84 -9.68
CA ALA A 399 -6.20 48.98 -8.78
C ALA A 399 -4.81 49.61 -8.67
#